data_AF-A0A8J9X595-F1
#
_entry.id   AF-A0A8J9X595-F1
#
_cell.length_a   1.000
_cell.length_b   1.000
_cell.length_c   1.000
_cell.angle_alpha   90.00
_cell.angle_beta   90.00
_cell.angle_gamma   90.00
#
_symmetry.space_group_name_H-M   'P 1'
#
loop_
_entity.id
_entity.type
_entity.pdbx_description
1 polymer ?
#
loop_
_entity_poly.entity_id
_entity_poly.type
_entity_poly.pdbx_seq_one_letter_code
_entity_poly.pdbx_strand_id
1 'polypeptide(L)'
;ATEYLARVYWLPDGAAVSQWQNRTQTVTVWQRIPVLETPIRPRTLVMERTDVWINLHHMFHVLPEPVAPQQCGTSGRDPQIPPFPAPLPPGAFSFLLASERSGFQHLYLYTYCPGINGEQAVLLRTVSAGEWIVESIVGVDMDRDVVFFTGTYDSVLERHLYALPLTYRDE
;
A
#
# COMPACT_ATOMS: atom_id res chain seq x y z
N ALA A 1 2.74 5.69 16.91
CA ALA A 1 3.98 4.92 17.16
C ALA A 1 5.15 5.79 16.77
N THR A 2 5.98 6.24 17.71
CA THR A 2 7.17 7.07 17.44
C THR A 2 8.33 6.58 18.29
N GLU A 3 8.77 5.35 18.03
CA GLU A 3 9.94 4.76 18.70
C GLU A 3 10.99 4.39 17.65
N TYR A 4 10.71 3.39 16.82
CA TYR A 4 11.65 2.94 15.80
C TYR A 4 11.29 3.46 14.41
N LEU A 5 12.20 4.20 13.77
CA LEU A 5 12.12 4.52 12.34
C LEU A 5 12.65 3.32 11.54
N ALA A 6 11.73 2.51 11.01
CA ALA A 6 12.08 1.26 10.32
C ALA A 6 12.54 1.50 8.88
N ARG A 7 11.83 2.33 8.13
CA ARG A 7 12.09 2.58 6.70
C ARG A 7 11.74 4.01 6.33
N VAL A 8 12.38 4.52 5.27
CA VAL A 8 12.04 5.78 4.61
C VAL A 8 12.02 5.53 3.11
N TYR A 9 10.97 6.03 2.44
CA TYR A 9 10.78 6.00 1.00
C TYR A 9 10.62 7.43 0.49
N TRP A 10 11.06 7.70 -0.73
CA TRP A 10 10.86 9.01 -1.37
C TRP A 10 9.71 8.94 -2.36
N LEU A 11 8.84 9.94 -2.33
CA LEU A 11 7.75 10.11 -3.28
C LEU A 11 8.24 10.99 -4.47
N PRO A 12 7.63 10.84 -5.66
CA PRO A 12 7.99 11.66 -6.82
C PRO A 12 7.82 13.17 -6.62
N ASP A 13 6.94 13.59 -5.72
CA ASP A 13 6.70 15.00 -5.36
C ASP A 13 7.75 15.57 -4.39
N GLY A 14 8.77 14.79 -4.03
CA GLY A 14 9.83 15.18 -3.10
C GLY A 14 9.47 15.02 -1.62
N ALA A 15 8.25 14.59 -1.28
CA ALA A 15 7.92 14.20 0.08
C ALA A 15 8.55 12.84 0.44
N ALA A 16 8.67 12.55 1.73
CA ALA A 16 9.12 11.26 2.23
C ALA A 16 7.94 10.47 2.81
N VAL A 17 8.00 9.14 2.77
CA VAL A 17 7.14 8.26 3.57
C VAL A 17 8.03 7.52 4.58
N SER A 18 7.78 7.76 5.86
CA SER A 18 8.47 7.05 6.95
C SER A 18 7.58 5.94 7.51
N GLN A 19 8.14 4.75 7.72
CA GLN A 19 7.50 3.68 8.49
C GLN A 19 8.04 3.71 9.93
N TRP A 20 7.14 3.92 10.89
CA TRP A 20 7.45 3.87 12.32
C TRP A 20 6.86 2.62 12.96
N GLN A 21 7.53 2.08 13.96
CA GLN A 21 7.04 0.98 14.78
C GLN A 21 7.11 1.36 16.26
N ASN A 22 6.11 0.95 17.06
CA ASN A 22 6.12 1.18 18.49
C ASN A 22 7.06 0.20 19.20
N ARG A 23 7.40 0.48 20.46
CA ARG A 23 8.34 -0.32 21.24
C ARG A 23 7.95 -1.80 21.35
N THR A 24 6.66 -2.10 21.46
CA THR A 24 6.14 -3.48 21.56
C THR A 24 6.02 -4.17 20.21
N GLN A 25 6.33 -3.49 19.11
CA GLN A 25 6.27 -4.02 17.74
C GLN A 25 4.89 -4.51 17.29
N THR A 26 3.82 -3.97 17.90
CA THR A 26 2.42 -4.33 17.62
C THR A 26 1.65 -3.24 16.89
N VAL A 27 2.25 -2.06 16.68
CA VAL A 27 1.67 -0.96 15.92
C VAL A 27 2.73 -0.39 14.99
N THR A 28 2.39 -0.28 13.70
CA THR A 28 3.21 0.43 12.71
C THR A 28 2.39 1.52 12.02
N VAL A 29 3.07 2.60 11.63
CA VAL A 29 2.46 3.75 10.97
C VAL A 29 3.33 4.16 9.80
N TRP A 30 2.75 4.22 8.60
CA TRP A 30 3.35 4.91 7.46
C TRP A 30 2.88 6.36 7.48
N GLN A 31 3.83 7.31 7.49
CA GLN A 31 3.54 8.74 7.51
C GLN A 31 4.15 9.41 6.29
N ARG A 32 3.36 10.17 5.53
CA ARG A 32 3.85 11.13 4.55
C ARG A 32 4.39 12.35 5.29
N ILE A 33 5.61 12.76 4.94
CA ILE A 33 6.31 13.91 5.50
C ILE A 33 6.62 14.86 4.33
N PRO A 34 5.94 16.00 4.22
CA PRO A 34 6.28 17.01 3.23
C PRO A 34 7.53 17.77 3.70
N VAL A 35 8.72 17.23 3.43
CA VAL A 35 9.99 17.74 3.97
C VAL A 35 10.37 19.15 3.49
N LEU A 36 9.75 19.62 2.41
CA LEU A 36 9.98 20.96 1.84
C LEU A 36 8.97 22.01 2.36
N GLU A 37 7.90 21.62 3.05
CA GLU A 37 6.90 22.53 3.59
C GLU A 37 7.33 23.10 4.95
N THR A 38 7.04 24.38 5.21
CA THR A 38 7.27 25.03 6.51
C THR A 38 5.98 25.66 7.04
N PRO A 39 5.45 25.24 8.21
CA PRO A 39 5.96 24.17 9.07
C PRO A 39 5.74 22.78 8.47
N ILE A 40 6.63 21.83 8.76
CA ILE A 40 6.46 20.43 8.36
C ILE A 40 5.25 19.86 9.10
N ARG A 41 4.29 19.31 8.35
CA ARG A 41 3.06 18.72 8.89
C ARG A 41 2.88 17.29 8.38
N PRO A 42 3.42 16.27 9.07
CA PRO A 42 3.25 14.88 8.68
C PRO A 42 1.78 14.44 8.65
N ARG A 43 1.47 13.46 7.80
CA ARG A 43 0.14 12.85 7.65
C ARG A 43 0.28 11.34 7.76
N THR A 44 -0.57 10.71 8.57
CA THR A 44 -0.63 9.25 8.62
C THR A 44 -1.31 8.75 7.35
N LEU A 45 -0.60 7.94 6.56
CA LEU A 45 -1.16 7.29 5.38
C LEU A 45 -1.89 6.01 5.77
N VAL A 46 -1.22 5.14 6.52
CA VAL A 46 -1.74 3.83 6.95
C VAL A 46 -1.26 3.56 8.37
N MET A 47 -2.13 2.98 9.20
CA MET A 47 -1.78 2.43 10.50
C MET A 47 -2.20 0.97 10.55
N GLU A 48 -1.31 0.10 11.00
CA GLU A 48 -1.62 -1.29 11.27
C GLU A 48 -1.38 -1.61 12.75
N ARG A 49 -2.25 -2.48 13.28
CA ARG A 49 -2.19 -2.99 14.64
C ARG A 49 -2.45 -4.49 14.62
N THR A 50 -1.75 -5.22 15.47
CA THR A 50 -1.90 -6.66 15.68
C THR A 50 -1.72 -7.00 17.15
N ASP A 51 -2.30 -8.12 17.57
CA ASP A 51 -2.14 -8.67 18.92
C ASP A 51 -0.91 -9.59 19.04
N VAL A 52 -0.20 -9.83 17.93
CA VAL A 52 0.96 -10.72 17.84
C VAL A 52 2.25 -9.90 17.74
N TRP A 53 2.75 -9.65 16.52
CA TRP A 53 3.84 -8.71 16.22
C TRP A 53 3.77 -8.32 14.74
N ILE A 54 4.45 -7.25 14.35
CA ILE A 54 4.54 -6.78 12.96
C ILE A 54 5.89 -7.15 12.39
N ASN A 55 5.88 -8.02 11.37
CA ASN A 55 7.06 -8.32 10.57
C ASN A 55 7.36 -7.16 9.60
N LEU A 56 8.58 -6.62 9.67
CA LEU A 56 9.03 -5.57 8.75
C LEU A 56 9.43 -6.17 7.39
N HIS A 57 9.07 -5.50 6.30
CA HIS A 57 9.40 -5.91 4.94
C HIS A 57 9.69 -4.68 4.06
N HIS A 58 10.15 -4.94 2.82
CA HIS A 58 10.48 -3.91 1.83
C HIS A 58 9.36 -3.65 0.79
N MET A 59 8.22 -4.31 0.94
CA MET A 59 7.07 -4.20 0.02
C MET A 59 6.16 -2.98 0.30
N PHE A 60 6.76 -1.79 0.29
CA PHE A 60 6.04 -0.53 0.05
C PHE A 60 6.50 -0.03 -1.32
N HIS A 61 5.63 -0.10 -2.32
CA HIS A 61 5.98 0.18 -3.71
C HIS A 61 5.04 1.24 -4.28
N VAL A 62 5.56 2.45 -4.49
CA VAL A 62 4.80 3.57 -5.07
C VAL A 62 4.63 3.33 -6.56
N LEU A 63 3.40 3.49 -7.05
CA LEU A 63 3.09 3.38 -8.47
C LEU A 63 3.48 4.69 -9.20
N PRO A 64 3.89 4.61 -10.48
CA PRO A 64 4.26 5.79 -11.24
C PRO A 64 3.06 6.68 -11.55
N GLU A 65 1.85 6.12 -11.56
CA GLU A 65 0.59 6.84 -11.78
C GLU A 65 -0.45 6.45 -10.71
N PRO A 66 -1.31 7.39 -10.27
CA PRO A 66 -2.34 7.11 -9.28
C PRO A 66 -3.50 6.32 -9.89
N VAL A 67 -4.04 5.37 -9.12
CA VAL A 67 -5.19 4.54 -9.46
C VAL A 67 -6.44 5.07 -8.76
N ALA A 68 -7.48 5.36 -9.54
CA ALA A 68 -8.78 5.76 -9.05
C ALA A 68 -9.65 4.53 -8.69
N PRO A 69 -10.61 4.65 -7.75
CA PRO A 69 -11.47 3.54 -7.36
C PRO A 69 -12.18 2.86 -8.54
N GLN A 70 -12.62 3.61 -9.54
CA GLN A 70 -13.33 3.08 -10.71
C GLN A 70 -12.51 2.06 -11.52
N GLN A 71 -11.18 2.09 -11.41
CA GLN A 71 -10.29 1.14 -12.06
C GLN A 71 -10.20 -0.19 -11.28
N CYS A 72 -10.71 -0.28 -10.06
CA CYS A 72 -10.61 -1.47 -9.22
C CYS A 72 -11.87 -2.36 -9.24
N GLY A 73 -12.67 -2.29 -10.30
CA GLY A 73 -13.83 -3.17 -10.50
C GLY A 73 -14.81 -3.14 -9.33
N THR A 74 -15.17 -4.31 -8.80
CA THR A 74 -16.08 -4.44 -7.65
C THR A 74 -15.47 -3.91 -6.34
N SER A 75 -14.17 -4.09 -6.12
CA SER A 75 -13.47 -3.56 -4.94
C SER A 75 -13.51 -2.03 -4.91
N GLY A 76 -13.41 -1.41 -6.08
CA GLY A 76 -13.55 0.03 -6.28
C GLY A 76 -14.91 0.63 -5.93
N ARG A 77 -15.93 -0.22 -5.79
CA ARG A 77 -17.32 0.15 -5.46
C ARG A 77 -17.67 -0.17 -4.01
N ASP A 78 -16.69 -0.49 -3.17
CA ASP A 78 -16.91 -0.69 -1.73
C ASP A 78 -17.57 0.57 -1.13
N PRO A 79 -18.74 0.46 -0.48
CA PRO A 79 -19.42 1.60 0.15
C PRO A 79 -18.59 2.35 1.20
N GLN A 80 -17.53 1.74 1.73
CA GLN A 80 -16.60 2.37 2.66
C GLN A 80 -15.59 3.31 1.97
N ILE A 81 -15.42 3.20 0.65
CA ILE A 81 -14.57 4.10 -0.12
C ILE A 81 -15.29 5.46 -0.24
N PRO A 82 -14.73 6.55 0.29
CA PRO A 82 -15.31 7.89 0.14
C PRO A 82 -15.30 8.30 -1.34
N PRO A 83 -16.15 9.25 -1.76
CA PRO A 83 -16.15 9.73 -3.14
C PRO A 83 -14.80 10.37 -3.50
N PHE A 84 -14.20 9.93 -4.60
CA PHE A 84 -12.98 10.51 -5.16
C PHE A 84 -13.31 11.53 -6.26
N PRO A 85 -12.53 12.62 -6.39
CA PRO A 85 -12.57 13.47 -7.56
C PRO A 85 -12.15 12.69 -8.83
N ALA A 86 -12.74 13.03 -9.97
CA ALA A 86 -12.39 12.49 -11.27
C ALA A 86 -12.18 13.66 -12.26
N PRO A 87 -10.95 13.91 -12.76
CA PRO A 87 -9.72 13.15 -12.51
C PRO A 87 -9.16 13.32 -11.09
N LEU A 88 -8.22 12.45 -10.69
CA LEU A 88 -7.49 12.59 -9.43
C LEU A 88 -6.63 13.88 -9.44
N PRO A 89 -6.59 14.64 -8.34
CA PRO A 89 -5.88 15.90 -8.28
C PRO A 89 -4.36 15.70 -8.19
N PRO A 90 -3.56 16.73 -8.52
CA PRO A 90 -2.13 16.74 -8.22
C PRO A 90 -1.86 16.40 -6.75
N GLY A 91 -0.82 15.60 -6.51
CA GLY A 91 -0.47 15.11 -5.17
C GLY A 91 -1.21 13.84 -4.74
N ALA A 92 -2.20 13.36 -5.50
CA ALA A 92 -2.69 12.00 -5.36
C ALA A 92 -1.63 11.00 -5.84
N PHE A 93 -1.47 9.90 -5.13
CA PHE A 93 -0.56 8.81 -5.50
C PHE A 93 -1.09 7.48 -4.99
N SER A 94 -0.66 6.40 -5.64
CA SER A 94 -1.03 5.05 -5.25
C SER A 94 0.20 4.22 -4.92
N PHE A 95 0.02 3.20 -4.10
CA PHE A 95 1.10 2.30 -3.72
C PHE A 95 0.56 0.92 -3.37
N LEU A 96 1.40 -0.08 -3.60
CA LEU A 96 1.24 -1.41 -3.01
C LEU A 96 1.88 -1.42 -1.62
N LEU A 97 1.17 -2.02 -0.68
CA LEU A 97 1.67 -2.31 0.66
C LEU A 97 1.35 -3.76 1.01
N ALA A 98 2.36 -4.51 1.44
CA ALA A 98 2.12 -5.84 2.01
C ALA A 98 1.65 -5.73 3.47
N SER A 99 0.81 -6.67 3.90
CA SER A 99 0.32 -6.77 5.29
C SER A 99 -0.06 -8.20 5.64
N GLU A 100 0.12 -8.58 6.90
CA GLU A 100 -0.31 -9.88 7.45
C GLU A 100 -1.72 -9.81 8.08
N ARG A 101 -2.52 -8.78 7.76
CA ARG A 101 -3.84 -8.55 8.38
C ARG A 101 -4.83 -9.71 8.24
N SER A 102 -4.66 -10.59 7.26
CA SER A 102 -5.47 -11.80 7.09
C SER A 102 -4.91 -13.02 7.83
N GLY A 103 -3.77 -12.88 8.52
CA GLY A 103 -2.96 -13.98 9.04
C GLY A 103 -1.85 -14.44 8.09
N PHE A 104 -1.86 -13.97 6.83
CA PHE A 104 -0.85 -14.26 5.81
C PHE A 104 -0.40 -12.97 5.12
N GLN A 105 0.87 -12.88 4.74
CA GLN A 105 1.42 -11.70 4.09
C GLN A 105 0.89 -11.56 2.66
N HIS A 106 0.09 -10.52 2.40
CA HIS A 106 -0.52 -10.27 1.10
C HIS A 106 -0.40 -8.81 0.65
N LEU A 107 -0.55 -8.60 -0.65
CA LEU A 107 -0.49 -7.27 -1.28
C LEU A 107 -1.84 -6.58 -1.27
N TYR A 108 -1.82 -5.30 -0.92
CA TYR A 108 -2.96 -4.40 -0.88
C TYR A 108 -2.64 -3.13 -1.67
N LEU A 109 -3.57 -2.69 -2.52
CA LEU A 109 -3.45 -1.46 -3.31
C LEU A 109 -4.15 -0.32 -2.59
N TYR A 110 -3.41 0.75 -2.32
CA TYR A 110 -3.87 1.96 -1.67
C TYR A 110 -3.77 3.17 -2.58
N THR A 111 -4.65 4.14 -2.38
CA THR A 111 -4.56 5.47 -2.97
C THR A 111 -4.68 6.54 -1.90
N TYR A 112 -3.70 7.44 -1.84
CA TYR A 112 -3.81 8.69 -1.12
C TYR A 112 -4.35 9.78 -2.06
N CYS A 113 -5.36 10.51 -1.60
CA CYS A 113 -5.88 11.67 -2.29
C CYS A 113 -5.98 12.84 -1.28
N PRO A 114 -5.36 14.00 -1.55
CA PRO A 114 -5.47 15.17 -0.68
C PRO A 114 -6.92 15.53 -0.36
N GLY A 115 -7.21 15.86 0.90
CA GLY A 115 -8.55 16.22 1.36
C GLY A 115 -9.55 15.06 1.50
N ILE A 116 -9.17 13.82 1.15
CA ILE A 116 -10.02 12.64 1.25
C ILE A 116 -9.62 11.79 2.47
N ASN A 117 -10.60 11.11 3.08
CA ASN A 117 -10.39 10.16 4.18
C ASN A 117 -9.56 10.73 5.36
N GLY A 118 -9.72 12.02 5.67
CA GLY A 118 -8.98 12.67 6.74
C GLY A 118 -7.46 12.66 6.53
N GLU A 119 -7.00 12.75 5.26
CA GLU A 119 -5.60 12.67 4.84
C GLU A 119 -4.94 11.29 5.00
N GLN A 120 -5.74 10.23 5.18
CA GLN A 120 -5.27 8.84 5.16
C GLN A 120 -5.43 8.22 3.77
N ALA A 121 -4.57 7.25 3.45
CA ALA A 121 -4.74 6.48 2.22
C ALA A 121 -5.96 5.56 2.32
N VAL A 122 -6.64 5.37 1.20
CA VAL A 122 -7.81 4.49 1.10
C VAL A 122 -7.39 3.18 0.46
N LEU A 123 -7.76 2.06 1.07
CA LEU A 123 -7.60 0.73 0.48
C LEU A 123 -8.57 0.60 -0.70
N LEU A 124 -8.05 0.40 -1.91
CA LEU A 124 -8.88 0.23 -3.11
C LEU A 124 -9.08 -1.24 -3.49
N ARG A 125 -8.08 -2.10 -3.21
CA ARG A 125 -8.12 -3.50 -3.63
C ARG A 125 -7.22 -4.40 -2.80
N THR A 126 -7.71 -5.60 -2.49
CA THR A 126 -6.89 -6.74 -2.04
C THR A 126 -6.35 -7.43 -3.28
N VAL A 127 -5.04 -7.31 -3.53
CA VAL A 127 -4.42 -7.76 -4.78
C VAL A 127 -4.17 -9.27 -4.76
N SER A 128 -3.78 -9.81 -3.59
CA SER A 128 -3.59 -11.24 -3.35
C SER A 128 -4.32 -11.69 -2.08
N ALA A 129 -4.75 -12.94 -2.01
CA ALA A 129 -5.37 -13.53 -0.82
C ALA A 129 -5.24 -15.06 -0.80
N GLY A 130 -5.35 -15.66 0.38
CA GLY A 130 -5.37 -17.12 0.60
C GLY A 130 -4.56 -17.53 1.82
N GLU A 131 -4.31 -18.83 1.95
CA GLU A 131 -3.48 -19.41 3.03
C GLU A 131 -2.03 -19.64 2.55
N TRP A 132 -1.40 -18.59 2.05
CA TRP A 132 -0.02 -18.58 1.51
C TRP A 132 0.57 -17.16 1.61
N ILE A 133 1.88 -16.99 1.51
CA ILE A 133 2.52 -15.67 1.67
C ILE A 133 3.12 -15.12 0.38
N VAL A 134 3.02 -13.81 0.22
CA VAL A 134 3.85 -13.02 -0.69
C VAL A 134 5.14 -12.66 0.04
N GLU A 135 6.28 -12.98 -0.56
CA GLU A 135 7.60 -12.72 0.02
C GLU A 135 8.22 -11.41 -0.45
N SER A 136 8.07 -11.06 -1.73
CA SER A 136 8.67 -9.86 -2.30
C SER A 136 7.95 -9.41 -3.58
N ILE A 137 7.85 -8.10 -3.78
CA ILE A 137 7.49 -7.52 -5.08
C ILE A 137 8.74 -7.54 -5.95
N VAL A 138 8.63 -8.11 -7.15
CA VAL A 138 9.70 -8.14 -8.16
C VAL A 138 9.62 -6.92 -9.06
N GLY A 139 8.41 -6.52 -9.45
CA GLY A 139 8.18 -5.33 -10.27
C GLY A 139 6.71 -5.11 -10.57
N VAL A 140 6.38 -3.92 -11.06
CA VAL A 140 5.05 -3.55 -11.54
C VAL A 140 5.18 -3.08 -12.99
N ASP A 141 4.32 -3.57 -13.85
CA ASP A 141 4.17 -3.15 -15.25
C ASP A 141 2.79 -2.49 -15.39
N MET A 142 2.77 -1.15 -15.43
CA MET A 142 1.52 -0.38 -15.51
C MET A 142 0.88 -0.44 -16.90
N ASP A 143 1.68 -0.63 -17.95
CA ASP A 143 1.17 -0.73 -19.32
C ASP A 143 0.36 -2.03 -19.48
N ARG A 144 0.85 -3.11 -18.87
CA ARG A 144 0.19 -4.43 -18.83
C ARG A 144 -0.76 -4.61 -17.64
N ASP A 145 -0.83 -3.65 -16.72
CA ASP A 145 -1.62 -3.71 -15.48
C ASP A 145 -1.30 -4.92 -14.59
N VAL A 146 -0.02 -5.23 -14.38
CA VAL A 146 0.44 -6.43 -13.68
C VAL A 146 1.43 -6.11 -12.56
N VAL A 147 1.29 -6.78 -11.41
CA VAL A 147 2.35 -6.91 -10.41
C VAL A 147 2.98 -8.30 -10.48
N PHE A 148 4.31 -8.34 -10.55
CA PHE A 148 5.12 -9.54 -10.41
C PHE A 148 5.66 -9.64 -8.98
N PHE A 149 5.52 -10.81 -8.37
CA PHE A 149 5.97 -11.05 -6.98
C PHE A 149 6.40 -12.50 -6.78
N THR A 150 7.22 -12.76 -5.77
CA THR A 150 7.52 -14.11 -5.32
C THR A 150 6.65 -14.51 -4.14
N GLY A 151 6.31 -15.79 -4.02
CA GLY A 151 5.55 -16.30 -2.88
C GLY A 151 5.50 -17.82 -2.82
N THR A 152 4.63 -18.32 -1.95
CA THR A 152 4.50 -19.75 -1.61
C THR A 152 3.14 -20.35 -2.01
N TYR A 153 2.53 -19.85 -3.10
CA TYR A 153 1.16 -20.21 -3.46
C TYR A 153 0.99 -21.71 -3.73
N ASP A 154 1.92 -22.32 -4.46
CA ASP A 154 1.88 -23.75 -4.79
C ASP A 154 2.23 -24.65 -3.61
N SER A 155 3.19 -24.22 -2.77
CA SER A 155 3.68 -25.00 -1.62
C SER A 155 4.47 -24.13 -0.65
N VAL A 156 4.36 -24.42 0.65
CA VAL A 156 5.19 -23.81 1.71
C VAL A 156 6.67 -24.21 1.62
N LEU A 157 7.02 -25.20 0.80
CA LEU A 157 8.39 -25.70 0.63
C LEU A 157 9.16 -25.01 -0.50
N GLU A 158 8.46 -24.23 -1.33
CA GLU A 158 9.03 -23.68 -2.55
C GLU A 158 8.67 -22.21 -2.71
N ARG A 159 9.52 -21.49 -3.44
CA ARG A 159 9.28 -20.10 -3.82
C ARG A 159 9.25 -20.00 -5.33
N HIS A 160 8.15 -19.45 -5.85
CA HIS A 160 7.96 -19.25 -7.28
C HIS A 160 7.66 -17.79 -7.60
N LEU A 161 7.75 -17.45 -8.88
CA LEU A 161 7.36 -16.16 -9.43
C LEU A 161 5.90 -16.22 -9.89
N TYR A 162 5.11 -15.22 -9.49
CA TYR A 162 3.71 -15.07 -9.86
C TYR A 162 3.44 -13.69 -10.45
N ALA A 163 2.30 -13.58 -11.12
CA ALA A 163 1.79 -12.35 -11.67
C ALA A 163 0.30 -12.23 -11.34
N LEU A 164 -0.14 -11.06 -10.89
CA LEU A 164 -1.56 -10.75 -10.68
C LEU A 164 -1.90 -9.41 -11.33
N PRO A 165 -3.12 -9.23 -11.84
CA PRO A 165 -3.58 -7.94 -12.31
C PRO A 165 -3.56 -6.95 -11.15
N LEU A 166 -3.11 -5.72 -11.41
CA LEU A 166 -3.03 -4.66 -10.41
C LEU A 166 -4.42 -4.04 -10.19
N THR A 167 -5.11 -3.72 -11.29
CA THR A 167 -6.47 -3.18 -11.31
C THR A 167 -7.44 -4.15 -12.03
N TYR A 168 -8.67 -3.71 -12.28
CA TYR A 168 -9.62 -4.40 -13.15
C TYR A 168 -10.02 -3.43 -14.26
N ARG A 169 -9.46 -3.61 -15.45
CA ARG A 169 -10.04 -2.98 -16.64
C ARG A 169 -11.28 -3.76 -17.01
N ASP A 170 -12.45 -3.12 -16.92
CA ASP A 170 -13.64 -3.61 -17.61
C ASP A 170 -13.29 -3.60 -19.11
N GLU A 171 -13.19 -4.77 -19.75
CA GLU A 171 -13.18 -4.90 -21.21
C GLU A 171 -14.55 -4.52 -21.80
#